data_AF-A0A419DJC6-F1
#
_entry.id   AF-A0A419DJC6-F1
#
_cell.length_a   1.000
_cell.length_b   1.000
_cell.length_c   1.000
_cell.angle_alpha   90.00
_cell.angle_beta   90.00
_cell.angle_gamma   90.00
#
_symmetry.space_group_name_H-M   'P 1'
#
loop_
_entity.id
_entity.type
_entity.pdbx_description
1 polymer ?
#
loop_
_entity_poly.entity_id
_entity_poly.type
_entity_poly.pdbx_seq_one_letter_code
_entity_poly.pdbx_strand_id
1 'polypeptide(L)'
;MLGVTESTASQKAYDYAKTLGLTLTSGKRNPGDFGVPVQYDFHGQGRAYDFAGSQTAMNLFAKWAKASGLFAEVLWQVPGHYDHVHVGWGKTLYTGHENETYVGNKKYIPRKYTEGDNGGMMDLPINQPSKTETTGWVSVGIRTLIIVVLAIAAFLFLVGSFPTEKIM
;
A
#
# COMPACT_ATOMS: atom_id res chain seq x y z
N MET A 1 -15.70 4.68 10.75
CA MET A 1 -15.47 4.78 9.29
C MET A 1 -16.58 5.62 8.68
N LEU A 2 -16.36 6.27 7.53
CA LEU A 2 -17.23 7.30 6.93
C LEU A 2 -18.56 6.73 6.37
N GLY A 3 -19.36 6.09 7.23
CA GLY A 3 -20.70 5.59 6.91
C GLY A 3 -20.77 4.46 5.88
N VAL A 4 -19.65 3.83 5.53
CA VAL A 4 -19.59 2.74 4.54
C VAL A 4 -20.11 1.41 5.10
N THR A 5 -20.45 0.50 4.20
CA THR A 5 -20.76 -0.90 4.49
C THR A 5 -19.45 -1.65 4.73
N GLU A 6 -19.24 -2.09 5.98
CA GLU A 6 -18.03 -2.82 6.36
C GLU A 6 -17.94 -4.19 5.69
N SER A 7 -16.73 -4.54 5.26
CA SER A 7 -16.40 -5.82 4.65
C SER A 7 -14.92 -6.14 4.86
N THR A 8 -14.51 -7.37 4.57
CA THR A 8 -13.08 -7.72 4.53
C THR A 8 -12.30 -6.80 3.58
N ALA A 9 -12.89 -6.41 2.44
CA ALA A 9 -12.25 -5.53 1.48
C ALA A 9 -12.10 -4.09 2.03
N SER A 10 -13.12 -3.54 2.70
CA SER A 10 -13.04 -2.20 3.30
C SER A 10 -11.95 -2.15 4.38
N GLN A 11 -11.91 -3.18 5.25
CA GLN A 11 -10.92 -3.26 6.31
C GLN A 11 -9.50 -3.40 5.75
N LYS A 12 -9.28 -4.30 4.78
CA LYS A 12 -7.97 -4.48 4.15
C LYS A 12 -7.50 -3.24 3.41
N ALA A 13 -8.40 -2.54 2.72
CA ALA A 13 -8.09 -1.27 2.07
C ALA A 13 -7.61 -0.24 3.09
N TYR A 14 -8.37 -0.06 4.17
CA TYR A 14 -8.05 0.91 5.21
C TYR A 14 -6.72 0.60 5.90
N ASP A 15 -6.50 -0.67 6.28
CA ASP A 15 -5.27 -1.09 6.97
C ASP A 15 -4.04 -0.91 6.07
N TYR A 16 -4.10 -1.31 4.81
CA TYR A 16 -2.97 -1.17 3.90
C TYR A 16 -2.69 0.29 3.56
N ALA A 17 -3.74 1.10 3.30
CA ALA A 17 -3.61 2.53 3.08
C ALA A 17 -2.90 3.23 4.27
N LYS A 18 -3.29 2.88 5.49
CA LYS A 18 -2.67 3.40 6.72
C LYS A 18 -1.20 3.03 6.82
N THR A 19 -0.81 1.81 6.43
CA THR A 19 0.62 1.40 6.44
C THR A 19 1.49 2.21 5.48
N LEU A 20 0.88 2.76 4.43
CA LEU A 20 1.53 3.61 3.42
C LEU A 20 1.47 5.10 3.76
N GLY A 21 0.84 5.48 4.88
CA GLY A 21 0.63 6.89 5.25
C GLY A 21 -0.39 7.61 4.37
N LEU A 22 -1.28 6.88 3.69
CA LEU A 22 -2.38 7.48 2.95
C LEU A 22 -3.51 7.92 3.89
N THR A 23 -4.20 8.99 3.52
CA THR A 23 -5.37 9.51 4.23
C THR A 23 -6.63 9.12 3.50
N LEU A 24 -7.64 8.64 4.24
CA LEU A 24 -8.99 8.42 3.71
C LEU A 24 -9.65 9.79 3.48
N THR A 25 -9.91 10.16 2.23
CA THR A 25 -10.49 11.46 1.86
C THR A 25 -11.99 11.39 1.62
N SER A 26 -12.52 10.22 1.25
CA SER A 26 -13.94 10.02 0.98
C SER A 26 -14.39 8.60 1.28
N GLY A 27 -15.65 8.46 1.72
CA GLY A 27 -16.31 7.18 1.99
C GLY A 27 -17.74 7.21 1.45
N LYS A 28 -18.76 6.90 2.25
CA LYS A 28 -20.15 6.97 1.78
C LYS A 28 -20.52 8.41 1.39
N ARG A 29 -21.23 8.55 0.28
CA ARG A 29 -21.80 9.80 -0.23
C ARG A 29 -23.28 9.64 -0.52
N ASN A 30 -23.97 10.72 -0.89
CA ASN A 30 -25.31 10.58 -1.42
C ASN A 30 -25.23 9.99 -2.85
N PRO A 31 -26.17 9.11 -3.23
CA PRO A 31 -26.20 8.56 -4.57
C PRO A 31 -26.30 9.67 -5.62
N GLY A 32 -25.41 9.64 -6.62
CA GLY A 32 -25.42 10.62 -7.71
C GLY A 32 -24.54 11.85 -7.47
N ASP A 33 -23.91 11.96 -6.31
CA ASP A 33 -23.00 13.06 -6.00
C ASP A 33 -21.88 13.15 -7.06
N PHE A 34 -21.48 14.38 -7.39
CA PHE A 34 -20.44 14.67 -8.39
C PHE A 34 -20.76 14.16 -9.81
N GLY A 35 -22.04 13.92 -10.11
CA GLY A 35 -22.50 13.55 -11.46
C GLY A 35 -22.22 12.09 -11.84
N VAL A 36 -21.86 11.25 -10.86
CA VAL A 36 -21.71 9.81 -11.09
C VAL A 36 -23.11 9.19 -11.24
N PRO A 37 -23.43 8.48 -12.33
CA PRO A 37 -24.73 7.84 -12.45
C PRO A 37 -24.96 6.83 -11.33
N VAL A 38 -26.13 6.87 -10.68
CA VAL A 38 -26.46 6.07 -9.48
C VAL A 38 -26.19 4.57 -9.67
N GLN A 39 -26.43 4.05 -10.88
CA GLN A 39 -26.22 2.64 -11.19
C GLN A 39 -24.75 2.21 -11.15
N TYR A 40 -23.80 3.15 -11.21
CA TYR A 40 -22.35 2.92 -11.16
C TYR A 40 -21.69 3.52 -9.91
N ASP A 41 -22.48 4.08 -8.98
CA ASP A 41 -21.95 4.83 -7.85
C ASP A 41 -21.71 3.95 -6.61
N PHE A 42 -20.49 3.40 -6.50
CA PHE A 42 -20.09 2.64 -5.31
C PHE A 42 -20.10 3.50 -4.03
N HIS A 43 -19.80 4.79 -4.10
CA HIS A 43 -19.86 5.67 -2.91
C HIS A 43 -21.30 5.89 -2.43
N GLY A 44 -22.24 6.07 -3.36
CA GLY A 44 -23.67 6.16 -3.07
C GLY A 44 -24.22 4.92 -2.37
N GLN A 45 -23.65 3.75 -2.66
CA GLN A 45 -23.98 2.49 -1.99
C GLN A 45 -23.18 2.24 -0.71
N GLY A 46 -22.28 3.16 -0.33
CA GLY A 46 -21.38 3.00 0.80
C GLY A 46 -20.36 1.87 0.62
N ARG A 47 -19.98 1.54 -0.62
CA ARG A 47 -19.06 0.43 -0.94
C ARG A 47 -17.78 0.92 -1.61
N ALA A 48 -17.32 2.12 -1.27
CA ALA A 48 -16.09 2.69 -1.80
C ALA A 48 -15.34 3.57 -0.81
N TYR A 49 -14.04 3.69 -1.07
CA TYR A 49 -13.12 4.61 -0.42
C TYR A 49 -12.25 5.33 -1.45
N ASP A 50 -11.97 6.60 -1.16
CA ASP A 50 -10.90 7.35 -1.82
C ASP A 50 -9.77 7.61 -0.83
N PHE A 51 -8.54 7.32 -1.25
CA PHE A 51 -7.33 7.56 -0.47
C PHE A 51 -6.38 8.49 -1.21
N ALA A 52 -5.82 9.47 -0.51
CA ALA A 52 -4.86 10.43 -1.06
C ALA A 52 -3.60 10.54 -0.19
N GLY A 53 -2.50 10.99 -0.79
CA GLY A 53 -1.22 11.17 -0.10
C GLY A 53 -0.09 11.38 -1.10
N SER A 54 1.12 10.89 -0.78
CA SER A 54 2.22 10.96 -1.74
C SER A 54 1.96 10.08 -2.97
N GLN A 55 2.41 10.52 -4.14
CA GLN A 55 2.19 9.77 -5.38
C GLN A 55 2.82 8.37 -5.34
N THR A 56 3.97 8.22 -4.70
CA THR A 56 4.61 6.92 -4.48
C THR A 56 3.73 5.97 -3.66
N ALA A 57 3.15 6.46 -2.56
CA ALA A 57 2.24 5.66 -1.73
C ALA A 57 0.97 5.27 -2.51
N MET A 58 0.38 6.20 -3.27
CA MET A 58 -0.78 5.93 -4.11
C MET A 58 -0.47 4.90 -5.21
N ASN A 59 0.70 4.98 -5.86
CA ASN A 59 1.16 3.98 -6.82
C ASN A 59 1.25 2.57 -6.20
N LEU A 60 1.82 2.46 -4.99
CA LEU A 60 1.93 1.20 -4.26
C LEU A 60 0.56 0.66 -3.87
N PHE A 61 -0.32 1.52 -3.35
CA PHE A 61 -1.68 1.16 -2.96
C PHE A 61 -2.50 0.67 -4.15
N ALA A 62 -2.52 1.41 -5.26
CA ALA A 62 -3.24 1.03 -6.47
C ALA A 62 -2.73 -0.28 -7.06
N LYS A 63 -1.41 -0.50 -7.06
CA LYS A 63 -0.80 -1.75 -7.52
C LYS A 63 -1.26 -2.94 -6.67
N TRP A 64 -1.21 -2.79 -5.34
CA TRP A 64 -1.70 -3.82 -4.41
C TRP A 64 -3.20 -4.08 -4.61
N ALA A 65 -4.02 -3.03 -4.68
CA ALA A 65 -5.47 -3.16 -4.82
C ALA A 65 -5.84 -3.94 -6.09
N LYS A 66 -5.22 -3.61 -7.24
CA LYS A 66 -5.40 -4.34 -8.51
C LYS A 66 -4.95 -5.81 -8.41
N ALA A 67 -3.86 -6.09 -7.71
CA ALA A 67 -3.34 -7.45 -7.55
C ALA A 67 -4.12 -8.31 -6.53
N SER A 68 -4.79 -7.66 -5.58
CA SER A 68 -5.50 -8.34 -4.48
C SER A 68 -6.69 -9.16 -4.96
N GLY A 69 -7.32 -8.76 -6.07
CA GLY A 69 -8.58 -9.35 -6.54
C GLY A 69 -9.79 -9.10 -5.63
N LEU A 70 -9.67 -8.24 -4.61
CA LEU A 70 -10.74 -7.95 -3.65
C LEU A 70 -11.80 -6.99 -4.20
N PHE A 71 -11.39 -6.06 -5.05
CA PHE A 71 -12.18 -4.90 -5.42
C PHE A 71 -12.91 -5.10 -6.75
N ALA A 72 -14.14 -4.60 -6.83
CA ALA A 72 -14.90 -4.51 -8.07
C ALA A 72 -14.42 -3.36 -8.95
N GLU A 73 -13.86 -2.32 -8.33
CA GLU A 73 -13.36 -1.12 -9.01
C GLU A 73 -12.06 -0.63 -8.35
N VAL A 74 -11.05 -0.30 -9.17
CA VAL A 74 -9.81 0.35 -8.71
C VAL A 74 -9.38 1.40 -9.71
N LEU A 75 -9.55 2.69 -9.38
CA LEU A 75 -9.22 3.80 -10.27
C LEU A 75 -7.99 4.55 -9.77
N TRP A 76 -6.98 4.65 -10.63
CA TRP A 76 -5.74 5.40 -10.39
C TRP A 76 -5.05 5.73 -11.71
N GLN A 77 -4.60 6.97 -11.87
CA GLN A 77 -4.02 7.53 -13.10
C GLN A 77 -4.91 7.34 -14.33
N VAL A 78 -6.21 7.49 -14.12
CA VAL A 78 -7.24 7.51 -15.16
C VAL A 78 -8.02 8.82 -15.04
N PRO A 79 -8.77 9.25 -16.06
CA PRO A 79 -9.58 10.46 -15.99
C PRO A 79 -10.37 10.56 -14.68
N GLY A 80 -10.25 11.69 -13.99
CA GLY A 80 -10.88 11.95 -12.69
C GLY A 80 -10.15 11.40 -11.45
N HIS A 81 -9.07 10.63 -11.61
CA HIS A 81 -8.40 9.90 -10.51
C HIS A 81 -6.87 10.03 -10.58
N TYR A 82 -6.36 11.27 -10.63
CA TYR A 82 -4.91 11.57 -10.65
C TYR A 82 -4.35 12.03 -9.30
N ASP A 83 -5.23 12.41 -8.38
CA ASP A 83 -4.94 12.99 -7.07
C ASP A 83 -5.33 12.07 -5.89
N HIS A 84 -6.07 10.99 -6.15
CA HIS A 84 -6.47 9.97 -5.19
C HIS A 84 -6.60 8.60 -5.87
N VAL A 85 -6.55 7.54 -5.07
CA VAL A 85 -6.89 6.18 -5.49
C VAL A 85 -8.27 5.82 -4.98
N HIS A 86 -9.16 5.46 -5.91
CA HIS A 86 -10.49 4.96 -5.59
C HIS A 86 -10.48 3.44 -5.55
N VAL A 87 -11.14 2.85 -4.55
CA VAL A 87 -11.43 1.41 -4.48
C VAL A 87 -12.90 1.15 -4.14
N GLY A 88 -13.57 0.35 -4.96
CA GLY A 88 -14.95 -0.11 -4.76
C GLY A 88 -15.02 -1.62 -4.53
N TRP A 89 -15.84 -2.09 -3.60
CA TRP A 89 -15.95 -3.52 -3.22
C TRP A 89 -17.36 -4.08 -3.36
N GLY A 90 -17.49 -5.39 -3.11
CA GLY A 90 -18.76 -6.12 -3.19
C GLY A 90 -19.11 -6.57 -4.61
N LYS A 91 -20.39 -6.81 -4.91
CA LYS A 91 -20.86 -7.11 -6.28
C LYS A 91 -20.52 -5.97 -7.25
N THR A 92 -20.10 -6.32 -8.47
CA THR A 92 -19.84 -5.32 -9.51
C THR A 92 -21.11 -4.53 -9.84
N LEU A 93 -20.94 -3.27 -10.24
CA LEU A 93 -22.01 -2.43 -10.80
C LEU A 93 -21.99 -2.42 -12.33
N TYR A 94 -21.04 -3.11 -12.94
CA TYR A 94 -20.90 -3.23 -14.39
C TYR A 94 -21.46 -4.58 -14.84
N THR A 95 -22.64 -4.56 -15.45
CA THR A 95 -23.31 -5.77 -15.97
C THR A 95 -22.42 -6.52 -16.94
N GLY A 96 -22.28 -7.84 -16.77
CA GLY A 96 -21.45 -8.71 -17.61
C GLY A 96 -19.97 -8.76 -17.21
N HIS A 97 -19.59 -8.07 -16.14
CA HIS A 97 -18.22 -8.00 -15.63
C HIS A 97 -18.13 -8.51 -14.18
N GLU A 98 -18.93 -9.52 -13.82
CA GLU A 98 -19.09 -10.01 -12.44
C GLU A 98 -17.78 -10.58 -11.87
N ASN A 99 -16.93 -11.14 -12.72
CA ASN A 99 -15.64 -11.73 -12.37
C ASN A 99 -14.45 -10.82 -12.68
N GLU A 100 -14.69 -9.52 -12.83
CA GLU A 100 -13.68 -8.55 -13.23
C GLU A 100 -13.64 -7.34 -12.31
N THR A 101 -12.48 -6.70 -12.28
CA THR A 101 -12.25 -5.41 -11.63
C THR A 101 -12.16 -4.34 -12.71
N TYR A 102 -13.02 -3.33 -12.63
CA TYR A 102 -12.91 -2.17 -13.49
C TYR A 102 -11.72 -1.31 -13.07
N VAL A 103 -10.87 -0.93 -14.04
CA VAL A 103 -9.65 -0.15 -13.78
C VAL A 103 -9.61 1.17 -14.56
N GLY A 104 -10.80 1.67 -14.92
CA GLY A 104 -10.96 2.91 -15.69
C GLY A 104 -10.83 2.71 -17.20
N ASN A 105 -11.24 3.70 -17.98
CA ASN A 105 -11.06 3.74 -19.44
C ASN A 105 -11.59 2.50 -20.18
N LYS A 106 -12.73 1.95 -19.73
CA LYS A 106 -13.34 0.72 -20.27
C LYS A 106 -12.44 -0.53 -20.19
N LYS A 107 -11.44 -0.51 -19.30
CA LYS A 107 -10.54 -1.63 -19.06
C LYS A 107 -10.97 -2.41 -17.84
N TYR A 108 -10.82 -3.71 -17.94
CA TYR A 108 -11.14 -4.67 -16.90
C TYR A 108 -9.96 -5.62 -16.71
N ILE A 109 -9.75 -6.09 -15.49
CA ILE A 109 -8.78 -7.13 -15.15
C ILE A 109 -9.49 -8.26 -14.41
N PRO A 110 -8.98 -9.51 -14.45
CA PRO A 110 -9.58 -10.61 -13.71
C PRO A 110 -9.65 -10.33 -12.21
N ARG A 111 -10.82 -10.59 -11.61
CA ARG A 111 -11.06 -10.48 -10.17
C ARG A 111 -11.10 -11.87 -9.56
N LYS A 112 -10.44 -12.04 -8.41
CA LYS A 112 -10.28 -13.35 -7.76
C LYS A 112 -11.33 -13.65 -6.71
N TYR A 113 -11.95 -12.63 -6.12
CA TYR A 113 -12.88 -12.78 -5.00
C TYR A 113 -14.16 -12.01 -5.27
N THR A 114 -15.32 -12.62 -5.07
CA THR A 114 -16.64 -11.97 -5.21
C THR A 114 -17.46 -12.14 -3.93
N GLU A 115 -18.41 -11.24 -3.70
CA GLU A 115 -19.13 -11.13 -2.42
C GLU A 115 -20.08 -12.34 -2.19
N GLY A 116 -19.84 -13.07 -1.08
CA GLY A 116 -20.42 -14.38 -0.75
C GLY A 116 -19.36 -15.33 -0.17
N ASP A 117 -18.11 -15.11 -0.55
CA ASP A 117 -16.96 -15.69 0.10
C ASP A 117 -16.77 -14.96 1.44
N ASN A 118 -17.29 -15.54 2.53
CA ASN A 118 -16.75 -15.30 3.86
C ASN A 118 -15.24 -15.45 3.69
N GLY A 119 -14.53 -14.32 3.65
CA GLY A 119 -13.10 -14.26 3.35
C GLY A 119 -12.34 -15.02 4.42
N GLY A 120 -12.35 -16.34 4.29
CA GLY A 120 -11.50 -17.26 5.01
C GLY A 120 -10.11 -16.74 4.77
N MET A 121 -9.42 -16.48 5.87
CA MET A 121 -8.03 -16.04 5.94
C MET A 121 -7.21 -16.70 4.84
N MET A 122 -7.12 -16.08 3.68
CA MET A 122 -6.08 -16.35 2.72
C MET A 122 -5.16 -15.16 2.83
N ASP A 123 -3.94 -15.45 3.24
CA ASP A 123 -2.79 -14.57 3.13
C ASP A 123 -2.71 -14.07 1.70
N LEU A 124 -3.37 -12.95 1.42
CA LEU A 124 -2.98 -12.09 0.33
C LEU A 124 -1.48 -11.86 0.57
N PRO A 125 -0.62 -12.01 -0.45
CA PRO A 125 0.75 -11.57 -0.34
C PRO A 125 0.71 -10.05 -0.19
N ILE A 126 0.57 -9.59 1.05
CA ILE A 126 0.94 -8.26 1.45
C ILE A 126 2.45 -8.33 1.31
N ASN A 127 2.95 -7.99 0.13
CA ASN A 127 4.23 -7.32 0.04
C ASN A 127 4.01 -6.02 0.84
N GLN A 128 4.08 -6.15 2.16
CA GLN A 128 4.31 -5.02 3.03
C GLN A 128 5.57 -4.41 2.43
N PRO A 129 5.56 -3.12 2.02
CA PRO A 129 6.82 -2.42 2.13
C PRO A 129 7.23 -2.66 3.58
N SER A 130 8.32 -3.40 3.77
CA SER A 130 8.83 -3.68 5.10
C SER A 130 8.83 -2.34 5.81
N LYS A 131 8.32 -2.34 7.05
CA LYS A 131 8.52 -1.20 7.94
C LYS A 131 9.99 -0.82 7.76
N THR A 132 10.20 0.32 7.11
CA THR A 132 11.51 0.92 7.03
C THR A 132 11.70 1.44 8.44
N GLU A 133 12.12 0.54 9.32
CA GLU A 133 12.95 0.94 10.42
C GLU A 133 14.13 1.64 9.77
N THR A 134 14.21 2.93 10.03
CA THR A 134 15.40 3.76 9.86
C THR A 134 16.56 3.10 10.58
N THR A 135 17.22 2.14 9.92
CA THR A 135 18.53 1.62 10.31
C THR A 135 19.34 1.35 9.04
N GLY A 136 19.95 2.42 8.54
CA GLY A 136 21.16 2.45 7.72
C GLY A 136 21.44 1.23 6.83
N TRP A 137 21.12 1.38 5.54
CA TRP A 137 21.66 0.56 4.47
C TRP A 137 23.19 0.70 4.41
N VAL A 138 23.86 -0.11 5.20
CA VAL A 138 25.23 -0.54 4.98
C VAL A 138 25.14 -2.05 5.09
N SER A 139 25.27 -2.72 3.96
CA SER A 139 25.19 -4.18 3.85
C SER A 139 26.05 -4.83 4.93
N VAL A 140 25.58 -5.96 5.47
CA VAL A 140 26.26 -6.70 6.55
C VAL A 140 27.74 -6.97 6.24
N GLY A 141 28.11 -7.09 4.95
CA GLY A 141 29.51 -7.19 4.51
C GLY A 141 30.35 -5.92 4.69
N ILE A 142 29.77 -4.72 4.53
CA ILE A 142 30.49 -3.44 4.66
C ILE A 142 30.61 -3.04 6.14
N ARG A 143 29.63 -3.37 6.99
CA ARG A 143 29.73 -3.09 8.45
C ARG A 143 30.90 -3.85 9.10
N THR A 144 31.12 -5.11 8.72
CA THR A 144 32.27 -5.90 9.20
C THR A 144 33.59 -5.29 8.73
N LEU A 145 33.67 -4.82 7.47
CA LEU A 145 34.87 -4.18 6.93
C LEU A 145 35.20 -2.87 7.68
N ILE A 146 34.20 -2.02 7.95
CA ILE A 146 34.41 -0.75 8.69
C ILE A 146 34.86 -1.01 10.13
N ILE A 147 34.25 -1.97 10.83
CA ILE A 147 34.65 -2.33 12.19
C ILE A 147 36.10 -2.84 12.23
N VAL A 148 36.50 -3.68 11.25
CA VAL A 148 37.87 -4.18 11.15
C VAL A 148 38.85 -3.04 10.87
N VAL A 149 38.54 -2.12 9.95
CA VAL A 149 39.40 -0.96 9.65
C VAL A 149 39.54 -0.04 10.87
N LEU A 150 38.46 0.23 11.60
CA LEU A 150 38.50 1.05 12.83
C LEU A 150 39.28 0.36 13.95
N ALA A 151 39.16 -0.97 14.10
CA ALA A 151 39.94 -1.73 15.08
C ALA A 151 41.44 -1.73 14.76
N ILE A 152 41.81 -1.86 13.47
CA ILE A 152 43.21 -1.77 13.03
C ILE A 152 43.76 -0.36 13.26
N ALA A 153 42.99 0.68 12.91
CA ALA A 153 43.40 2.06 13.14
C ALA A 153 43.58 2.38 14.64
N ALA A 154 42.67 1.90 15.49
CA ALA A 154 42.79 2.05 16.94
C ALA A 154 43.99 1.28 17.51
N PHE A 155 44.28 0.08 17.00
CA PHE A 155 45.45 -0.70 17.40
C PHE A 155 46.76 -0.01 16.99
N LEU A 156 46.86 0.48 15.76
CA LEU A 156 48.03 1.23 15.29
C LEU A 156 48.20 2.54 16.06
N PHE A 157 47.11 3.24 16.38
CA PHE A 157 47.14 4.43 17.22
C PHE A 157 47.66 4.11 18.63
N LEU A 158 47.18 3.04 19.26
CA LEU A 158 47.64 2.65 20.60
C LEU A 158 49.12 2.23 20.63
N VAL A 159 49.58 1.46 19.64
CA VAL A 159 50.99 1.04 19.55
C VAL A 159 51.91 2.21 19.20
N GLY A 160 51.45 3.18 18.40
CA GLY A 160 52.21 4.40 18.09
C GLY A 160 52.22 5.45 19.22
N SER A 161 51.17 5.47 20.06
CA SER A 161 51.03 6.45 21.14
C SER A 161 51.81 6.10 22.40
N PHE A 162 52.26 4.85 22.52
CA PHE A 162 53.15 4.41 23.60
C PHE A 162 54.40 3.78 22.99
N PRO A 163 55.36 4.59 22.48
CA PRO A 163 56.69 4.07 22.22
C PRO A 163 57.18 3.46 23.53
N THR A 164 57.53 2.18 23.49
CA THR A 164 58.10 1.44 24.61
C THR A 164 59.16 2.31 25.29
N GLU A 165 58.86 2.77 26.51
CA GLU A 165 59.93 3.24 27.38
C GLU A 165 60.92 2.10 27.48
N LYS A 166 62.12 2.34 26.96
CA LYS A 166 63.25 1.43 27.13
C LYS A 166 63.44 1.33 28.64
N ILE A 167 63.04 0.20 29.21
CA ILE A 167 63.44 -0.18 30.56
C ILE A 167 64.97 -0.27 30.52
N MET A 168 65.63 0.78 31.01
CA MET A 168 67.03 0.73 31.43
C MET A 168 67.09 0.22 32.87
#